data_AF-A0A7C1STH2-F1
#
_entry.id   AF-A0A7C1STH2-F1
#
_cell.length_a   1.000
_cell.length_b   1.000
_cell.length_c   1.000
_cell.angle_alpha   90.00
_cell.angle_beta   90.00
_cell.angle_gamma   90.00
#
_symmetry.space_group_name_H-M   'P 1'
#
loop_
_entity.id
_entity.type
_entity.pdbx_description
1 polymer ?
#
loop_
_entity_poly.entity_id
_entity_poly.type
_entity_poly.pdbx_seq_one_letter_code
_entity_poly.pdbx_strand_id
1 'polypeptide(L)'
;MKVEIKYRDGPARYGILEINEKKVEIPNIMFVSTKLSKPPDYASIVGSLNPKDNKEIIQVQSLGNEIFQYKINKNADFTIPAIFTYPASMPSYFHQSDINDEKHWCIVSGNKEGHIYINNRNAKIFTLANAPYLFPKSEIFLKNIILLREKIGYGSLLHLPAVANPSNLSLLVYLGIDIVDSISLVLAARRGFYLFPDGYYHKNEIPENLCSCPACRSSKDNRILRHNYNMMIQEMIRVKHAIKTGKLRELVEKRILISPHLVEKFRILHSRYYNYLEKRAAITKNSALIAVYRNAIEYPEVVRFRRRVIERYRKPKNTRILLLLPCSSKKPYSFSKSHNLFRRALLSAGNHGVVHEVIVTSPLGVVPRELEIVYPANSYDIPITGQWYAEEKKMIKDILRKYIKINSYDVIISHLPEALNDIVQEVLPDVIYTNYDHPTSQKSLENLSRTLKEYTGKYERIRKQRFKETLRCIAQYQFGRDIAEEIIPDGCKVEGRYPALRAIVNGKQIASLSEKRGLLSLTIEGGKILVSKKRSLVKVDRNVKVKGSILAVGIDDADADIRVGDEVVILKEDNLYAVGVARMNGEEMVDATRGEAVRVRHHL
;
A
#
# COMPACT_ATOMS: atom_id res chain seq x y z
N MET A 1 -6.43 -17.49 21.83
CA MET A 1 -6.69 -16.46 20.80
C MET A 1 -5.83 -16.73 19.58
N LYS A 2 -6.40 -16.65 18.38
CA LYS A 2 -5.68 -16.82 17.11
C LYS A 2 -6.10 -15.70 16.15
N VAL A 3 -5.14 -15.10 15.45
CA VAL A 3 -5.38 -14.09 14.42
C VAL A 3 -4.88 -14.64 13.09
N GLU A 4 -5.73 -14.61 12.08
CA GLU A 4 -5.39 -15.01 10.71
C GLU A 4 -5.69 -13.86 9.76
N ILE A 5 -4.65 -13.24 9.20
CA ILE A 5 -4.79 -12.14 8.24
C ILE A 5 -4.94 -12.70 6.82
N LYS A 6 -6.02 -12.33 6.15
CA LYS A 6 -6.37 -12.78 4.80
C LYS A 6 -6.02 -11.75 3.71
N TYR A 7 -6.24 -10.47 4.00
CA TYR A 7 -5.97 -9.37 3.06
C TYR A 7 -5.28 -8.21 3.75
N ARG A 8 -4.47 -7.46 2.99
CA ARG A 8 -3.74 -6.28 3.43
C ARG A 8 -3.90 -5.17 2.38
N ASP A 9 -4.04 -3.93 2.84
CA ASP A 9 -3.89 -2.75 1.98
C ASP A 9 -3.13 -1.69 2.76
N GLY A 10 -1.80 -1.67 2.58
CA GLY A 10 -0.90 -0.95 3.47
C GLY A 10 -0.91 -1.54 4.88
N PRO A 11 -0.93 -0.71 5.93
CA PRO A 11 -1.02 -1.17 7.32
C PRO A 11 -2.36 -1.77 7.72
N ALA A 12 -3.42 -1.51 6.95
CA ALA A 12 -4.74 -2.06 7.21
C ALA A 12 -4.81 -3.54 6.88
N ARG A 13 -5.55 -4.29 7.70
CA ARG A 13 -5.62 -5.74 7.62
C ARG A 13 -7.06 -6.20 7.75
N TYR A 14 -7.45 -7.15 6.90
CA TYR A 14 -8.67 -7.91 7.08
C TYR A 14 -8.31 -9.35 7.44
N GLY A 15 -8.96 -9.88 8.46
CA GLY A 15 -8.67 -11.21 8.97
C GLY A 15 -9.77 -11.77 9.83
N ILE A 16 -9.52 -12.96 10.37
CA ILE A 16 -10.38 -13.63 11.34
C ILE A 16 -9.65 -13.67 12.68
N LEU A 17 -10.35 -13.24 13.72
CA LEU A 17 -9.98 -13.37 15.11
C LEU A 17 -10.81 -14.52 15.71
N GLU A 18 -10.12 -15.54 16.23
CA GLU A 18 -10.74 -16.71 16.89
C GLU A 18 -10.39 -16.73 18.38
N ILE A 19 -11.43 -16.80 19.21
CA ILE A 19 -11.38 -16.75 20.68
C ILE A 19 -12.42 -17.71 21.22
N ASN A 20 -12.04 -18.67 22.06
CA ASN A 20 -12.97 -19.63 22.67
C ASN A 20 -13.97 -20.21 21.64
N GLU A 21 -13.46 -20.62 20.48
CA GLU A 21 -14.24 -21.12 19.31
C GLU A 21 -15.12 -20.08 18.58
N LYS A 22 -15.30 -18.88 19.14
CA LYS A 22 -15.97 -17.75 18.51
C LYS A 22 -15.06 -17.12 17.46
N LYS A 23 -15.62 -16.84 16.27
CA LYS A 23 -14.90 -16.24 15.15
C LYS A 23 -15.51 -14.91 14.76
N VAL A 24 -14.69 -13.86 14.75
CA VAL A 24 -15.10 -12.53 14.29
C VAL A 24 -14.13 -12.00 13.26
N GLU A 25 -14.64 -11.20 12.33
CA GLU A 25 -13.79 -10.53 11.36
C GLU A 25 -13.12 -9.30 11.99
N ILE A 26 -11.89 -8.98 11.57
CA ILE A 26 -11.21 -7.71 11.84
C ILE A 26 -11.02 -6.91 10.54
N PRO A 27 -11.02 -5.56 10.55
CA PRO A 27 -11.26 -4.71 11.73
C PRO A 27 -12.69 -4.83 12.27
N ASN A 28 -12.91 -4.49 13.55
CA ASN A 28 -14.23 -4.64 14.19
C ASN A 28 -14.52 -3.53 15.22
N ILE A 29 -15.78 -3.45 15.66
CA ILE A 29 -16.29 -2.50 16.64
C ILE A 29 -16.65 -3.25 17.92
N MET A 30 -16.06 -2.84 19.03
CA MET A 30 -16.50 -3.24 20.37
C MET A 30 -17.64 -2.32 20.82
N PHE A 31 -18.87 -2.86 20.83
CA PHE A 31 -20.03 -2.09 21.28
C PHE A 31 -20.12 -2.07 22.80
N VAL A 32 -20.11 -0.89 23.39
CA VAL A 32 -20.16 -0.73 24.85
C VAL A 32 -21.60 -0.85 25.34
N SER A 33 -21.81 -1.82 26.22
CA SER A 33 -23.06 -2.12 26.91
C SER A 33 -23.07 -1.49 28.29
N THR A 34 -24.05 -0.63 28.55
CA THR A 34 -24.32 -0.02 29.86
C THR A 34 -25.81 -0.10 30.16
N LYS A 35 -26.23 0.23 31.39
CA LYS A 35 -27.65 0.38 31.74
C LYS A 35 -28.39 1.35 30.79
N LEU A 36 -27.68 2.35 30.25
CA LEU A 36 -28.24 3.41 29.42
C LEU A 36 -28.00 3.21 27.91
N SER A 37 -27.15 2.25 27.53
CA SER A 37 -26.81 1.98 26.13
C SER A 37 -26.74 0.47 25.90
N LYS A 38 -27.73 -0.05 25.18
CA LYS A 38 -27.72 -1.46 24.75
C LYS A 38 -26.91 -1.58 23.45
N PRO A 39 -26.08 -2.62 23.29
CA PRO A 39 -25.44 -2.91 22.01
C PRO A 39 -26.49 -3.29 20.95
N PRO A 40 -26.20 -3.11 19.65
CA PRO A 40 -27.06 -3.58 18.58
C PRO A 40 -27.01 -5.11 18.44
N ASP A 41 -28.05 -5.73 17.89
CA ASP A 41 -28.16 -7.20 17.77
C ASP A 41 -27.10 -7.83 16.86
N TYR A 42 -26.54 -7.04 15.92
CA TYR A 42 -25.43 -7.47 15.04
C TYR A 42 -24.04 -7.31 15.68
N ALA A 43 -23.95 -6.93 16.97
CA ALA A 43 -22.66 -6.79 17.64
C ALA A 43 -21.99 -8.15 17.81
N SER A 44 -20.78 -8.27 17.28
CA SER A 44 -19.94 -9.49 17.42
C SER A 44 -18.95 -9.40 18.59
N ILE A 45 -18.66 -8.19 19.06
CA ILE A 45 -17.84 -7.90 20.24
C ILE A 45 -18.61 -6.91 21.12
N VAL A 46 -18.82 -7.25 22.38
CA VAL A 46 -19.53 -6.41 23.35
C VAL A 46 -18.65 -6.18 24.57
N GLY A 47 -18.40 -4.90 24.88
CA GLY A 47 -17.76 -4.47 26.12
C GLY A 47 -18.81 -4.25 27.21
N SER A 48 -18.74 -4.94 28.36
CA SER A 48 -19.73 -4.83 29.45
C SER A 48 -19.08 -5.00 30.82
N LEU A 49 -19.53 -4.29 31.84
CA LEU A 49 -19.11 -4.55 33.23
C LEU A 49 -19.66 -5.88 33.76
N ASN A 50 -20.82 -6.32 33.22
CA ASN A 50 -21.48 -7.56 33.58
C ASN A 50 -21.75 -8.39 32.31
N PRO A 51 -20.76 -9.15 31.81
CA PRO A 51 -20.93 -10.11 30.74
C PRO A 51 -22.07 -11.10 30.99
N LYS A 52 -22.81 -11.41 29.93
CA LYS A 52 -23.87 -12.42 29.94
C LYS A 52 -23.40 -13.67 29.19
N ASP A 53 -23.92 -14.83 29.57
CA ASP A 53 -23.67 -16.07 28.82
C ASP A 53 -24.20 -15.91 27.39
N ASN A 54 -23.28 -15.99 26.43
CA ASN A 54 -23.59 -15.91 25.01
C ASN A 54 -22.49 -16.65 24.22
N LYS A 55 -22.90 -17.62 23.42
CA LYS A 55 -21.98 -18.48 22.65
C LYS A 55 -21.52 -17.86 21.33
N GLU A 56 -22.21 -16.82 20.82
CA GLU A 56 -21.92 -16.21 19.53
C GLU A 56 -21.15 -14.90 19.64
N ILE A 57 -21.36 -14.15 20.72
CA ILE A 57 -20.78 -12.82 20.94
C ILE A 57 -19.53 -12.93 21.82
N ILE A 58 -18.45 -12.27 21.41
CA ILE A 58 -17.28 -12.09 22.28
C ILE A 58 -17.62 -11.06 23.36
N GLN A 59 -17.58 -11.49 24.62
CA GLN A 59 -17.84 -10.66 25.78
C GLN A 59 -16.51 -10.17 26.37
N VAL A 60 -16.33 -8.85 26.40
CA VAL A 60 -15.15 -8.19 26.97
C VAL A 60 -15.55 -7.46 28.24
N GLN A 61 -14.96 -7.81 29.38
CA GLN A 61 -15.24 -7.18 30.67
C GLN A 61 -14.20 -6.11 30.99
N SER A 62 -14.61 -4.87 31.29
CA SER A 62 -13.68 -3.93 31.93
C SER A 62 -13.62 -4.21 33.43
N LEU A 63 -12.40 -4.33 33.97
CA LEU A 63 -12.19 -4.48 35.40
C LEU A 63 -12.26 -3.17 36.19
N GLY A 64 -12.60 -2.06 35.55
CA GLY A 64 -12.81 -0.77 36.20
C GLY A 64 -11.54 0.06 36.32
N ASN A 65 -11.28 0.65 37.48
CA ASN A 65 -10.09 1.47 37.76
C ASN A 65 -9.53 1.15 39.16
N GLU A 66 -8.45 1.81 39.57
CA GLU A 66 -7.83 1.55 40.88
C GLU A 66 -8.77 1.77 42.08
N ILE A 67 -9.80 2.61 41.92
CA ILE A 67 -10.78 2.92 42.98
C ILE A 67 -11.94 1.91 42.97
N PHE A 68 -12.40 1.52 41.78
CA PHE A 68 -13.55 0.65 41.57
C PHE A 68 -13.16 -0.54 40.70
N GLN A 69 -12.74 -1.61 41.35
CA GLN A 69 -12.40 -2.86 40.68
C GLN A 69 -13.58 -3.82 40.66
N TYR A 70 -13.84 -4.44 39.51
CA TYR A 70 -14.87 -5.45 39.34
C TYR A 70 -14.28 -6.85 39.44
N LYS A 71 -15.00 -7.78 40.10
CA LYS A 71 -14.64 -9.19 40.06
C LYS A 71 -14.81 -9.74 38.64
N ILE A 72 -13.88 -10.61 38.23
CA ILE A 72 -13.94 -11.29 36.93
C ILE A 72 -15.23 -12.11 36.86
N ASN A 73 -16.00 -11.87 35.81
CA ASN A 73 -17.23 -12.57 35.50
C ASN A 73 -16.89 -13.82 34.67
N LYS A 74 -17.41 -14.99 35.07
CA LYS A 74 -17.18 -16.26 34.37
C LYS A 74 -17.61 -16.28 32.90
N ASN A 75 -18.51 -15.39 32.50
CA ASN A 75 -18.99 -15.26 31.13
C ASN A 75 -18.14 -14.30 30.28
N ALA A 76 -17.08 -13.71 30.84
CA ALA A 76 -16.13 -12.89 30.09
C ALA A 76 -15.22 -13.78 29.25
N ASP A 77 -15.10 -13.49 27.95
CA ASP A 77 -14.07 -14.11 27.11
C ASP A 77 -12.71 -13.42 27.29
N PHE A 78 -12.75 -12.10 27.52
CA PHE A 78 -11.59 -11.29 27.89
C PHE A 78 -11.94 -10.26 28.94
N THR A 79 -10.89 -9.77 29.55
CA THR A 79 -10.87 -8.70 30.53
C THR A 79 -9.97 -7.58 30.00
N ILE A 80 -10.46 -6.36 30.06
CA ILE A 80 -9.67 -5.14 29.93
C ILE A 80 -9.20 -4.82 31.34
N PRO A 81 -7.87 -4.76 31.57
CA PRO A 81 -7.30 -4.43 32.86
C PRO A 81 -7.90 -3.15 33.45
N ALA A 82 -7.86 -3.03 34.78
CA ALA A 82 -8.25 -1.78 35.43
C ALA A 82 -7.40 -0.63 34.87
N ILE A 83 -7.99 0.54 34.65
CA ILE A 83 -7.27 1.67 34.04
C ILE A 83 -6.91 2.67 35.13
N PHE A 84 -5.63 3.05 35.20
CA PHE A 84 -5.22 4.26 35.92
C PHE A 84 -5.41 5.46 35.00
N THR A 85 -6.28 6.40 35.39
CA THR A 85 -6.63 7.55 34.54
C THR A 85 -5.84 8.79 34.94
N TYR A 86 -5.01 9.30 34.04
CA TYR A 86 -4.29 10.57 34.23
C TYR A 86 -4.01 11.25 32.88
N PRO A 87 -3.68 12.55 32.86
CA PRO A 87 -3.49 13.30 31.63
C PRO A 87 -2.29 12.82 30.81
N ALA A 88 -2.44 12.74 29.49
CA ALA A 88 -1.34 12.46 28.57
C ALA A 88 -0.22 13.53 28.59
N SER A 89 -0.43 14.64 29.30
CA SER A 89 0.56 15.68 29.53
C SER A 89 1.53 15.40 30.68
N MET A 90 1.31 14.34 31.47
CA MET A 90 2.27 13.93 32.50
C MET A 90 3.63 13.55 31.85
N PRO A 91 4.76 13.78 32.53
CA PRO A 91 6.09 13.41 32.03
C PRO A 91 6.20 11.94 31.63
N SER A 92 7.03 11.62 30.62
CA SER A 92 7.13 10.27 30.06
C SER A 92 7.43 9.15 31.08
N TYR A 93 8.14 9.43 32.17
CA TYR A 93 8.41 8.44 33.24
C TYR A 93 7.16 8.01 34.02
N PHE A 94 6.14 8.88 34.14
CA PHE A 94 4.85 8.51 34.76
C PHE A 94 4.07 7.48 33.92
N HIS A 95 4.35 7.36 32.63
CA HIS A 95 3.68 6.39 31.76
C HIS A 95 4.31 4.99 31.84
N GLN A 96 5.39 4.83 32.62
CA GLN A 96 6.03 3.53 32.85
C GLN A 96 5.35 2.73 33.97
N SER A 97 4.70 3.42 34.93
CA SER A 97 4.09 2.82 36.12
C SER A 97 2.71 2.19 35.88
N ASP A 98 2.09 2.42 34.72
CA ASP A 98 0.82 1.81 34.33
C ASP A 98 1.01 0.37 33.86
N ILE A 99 1.23 -0.55 34.80
CA ILE A 99 1.34 -1.97 34.48
C ILE A 99 0.05 -2.67 34.86
N ASN A 100 -1.03 -2.37 34.15
CA ASN A 100 -2.26 -3.15 34.23
C ASN A 100 -2.28 -4.08 33.01
N ASP A 101 -1.65 -5.24 33.19
CA ASP A 101 -1.53 -6.27 32.18
C ASP A 101 -2.31 -7.50 32.60
N GLU A 102 -3.24 -7.90 31.75
CA GLU A 102 -3.85 -9.22 31.83
C GLU A 102 -3.22 -10.14 30.80
N LYS A 103 -3.42 -11.45 30.96
CA LYS A 103 -2.78 -12.50 30.14
C LYS A 103 -2.87 -12.26 28.62
N HIS A 104 -3.87 -11.50 28.17
CA HIS A 104 -4.17 -11.31 26.75
C HIS A 104 -4.35 -9.86 26.29
N TRP A 105 -4.52 -8.89 27.21
CA TRP A 105 -4.81 -7.49 26.87
C TRP A 105 -3.88 -6.56 27.67
N CYS A 106 -3.15 -5.71 26.95
CA CYS A 106 -2.20 -4.75 27.51
C CYS A 106 -2.68 -3.33 27.22
N ILE A 107 -2.62 -2.46 28.23
CA ILE A 107 -2.97 -1.05 28.11
C ILE A 107 -1.68 -0.25 28.06
N VAL A 108 -1.53 0.54 27.00
CA VAL A 108 -0.34 1.35 26.74
C VAL A 108 -0.74 2.81 26.80
N SER A 109 -0.10 3.55 27.71
CA SER A 109 -0.32 4.97 27.88
C SER A 109 0.45 5.77 26.83
N GLY A 110 -0.30 6.52 26.02
CA GLY A 110 0.26 7.45 25.05
C GLY A 110 0.54 8.82 25.69
N ASN A 111 1.57 9.51 25.20
CA ASN A 111 2.04 10.79 25.74
C ASN A 111 2.41 11.79 24.64
N LYS A 112 2.73 13.03 25.04
CA LYS A 112 3.08 14.12 24.12
C LYS A 112 4.40 13.88 23.39
N GLU A 113 5.33 13.18 24.03
CA GLU A 113 6.66 12.87 23.52
C GLU A 113 6.63 11.73 22.49
N GLY A 114 5.57 10.92 22.49
CA GLY A 114 5.44 9.70 21.68
C GLY A 114 6.30 8.56 22.21
N HIS A 115 6.63 8.53 23.50
CA HIS A 115 7.32 7.41 24.11
C HIS A 115 6.32 6.29 24.40
N ILE A 116 6.61 5.09 23.91
CA ILE A 116 5.77 3.91 24.11
C ILE A 116 6.49 2.93 25.02
N TYR A 117 5.89 2.59 26.16
CA TYR A 117 6.37 1.57 27.08
C TYR A 117 5.45 0.35 27.01
N ILE A 118 6.03 -0.85 26.91
CA ILE A 118 5.28 -2.11 26.79
C ILE A 118 5.89 -3.09 27.78
N ASN A 119 5.11 -3.46 28.78
CA ASN A 119 5.55 -4.32 29.86
C ASN A 119 5.21 -5.79 29.57
N ASN A 120 4.01 -6.07 29.06
CA ASN A 120 3.63 -7.41 28.59
C ASN A 120 3.66 -7.53 27.05
N ARG A 121 4.78 -7.99 26.51
CA ARG A 121 4.89 -8.31 25.06
C ARG A 121 4.12 -9.57 24.65
N ASN A 122 3.69 -10.40 25.60
CA ASN A 122 2.94 -11.63 25.32
C ASN A 122 1.44 -11.37 25.12
N ALA A 123 0.96 -10.17 25.46
CA ALA A 123 -0.40 -9.74 25.18
C ALA A 123 -0.71 -9.84 23.67
N LYS A 124 -1.99 -10.00 23.35
CA LYS A 124 -2.46 -10.15 21.96
C LYS A 124 -3.26 -8.95 21.48
N ILE A 125 -3.77 -8.14 22.40
CA ILE A 125 -4.47 -6.89 22.11
C ILE A 125 -3.81 -5.79 22.91
N PHE A 126 -3.46 -4.70 22.24
CA PHE A 126 -2.86 -3.52 22.83
C PHE A 126 -3.80 -2.33 22.67
N THR A 127 -4.07 -1.61 23.75
CA THR A 127 -4.91 -0.39 23.73
C THR A 127 -4.06 0.85 23.91
N LEU A 128 -4.26 1.87 23.07
CA LEU A 128 -3.70 3.19 23.33
C LEU A 128 -4.67 4.01 24.21
N ALA A 129 -4.44 4.05 25.52
CA ALA A 129 -5.41 4.58 26.50
C ALA A 129 -5.80 6.04 26.27
N ASN A 130 -4.81 6.92 26.12
CA ASN A 130 -4.99 8.38 26.01
C ASN A 130 -5.45 8.87 24.62
N ALA A 131 -5.99 7.97 23.78
CA ALA A 131 -6.33 8.27 22.40
C ALA A 131 -7.24 9.50 22.21
N PRO A 132 -8.31 9.73 22.99
CA PRO A 132 -9.17 10.90 22.81
C PRO A 132 -8.46 12.24 23.02
N TYR A 133 -7.49 12.30 23.94
CA TYR A 133 -6.69 13.50 24.19
C TYR A 133 -5.62 13.71 23.10
N LEU A 134 -5.05 12.63 22.58
CA LEU A 134 -4.00 12.68 21.57
C LEU A 134 -4.56 12.94 20.17
N PHE A 135 -5.74 12.40 19.85
CA PHE A 135 -6.30 12.45 18.50
C PHE A 135 -6.35 13.86 17.89
N PRO A 136 -6.78 14.93 18.60
CA PRO A 136 -6.73 16.33 18.15
C PRO A 136 -5.33 16.87 17.78
N LYS A 137 -4.25 16.17 18.11
CA LYS A 137 -2.86 16.57 17.87
C LYS A 137 -2.25 15.66 16.83
N SER A 138 -2.39 16.00 15.56
CA SER A 138 -2.06 15.14 14.41
C SER A 138 -0.70 14.47 14.49
N GLU A 139 0.37 15.23 14.67
CA GLU A 139 1.72 14.68 14.71
C GLU A 139 1.95 13.74 15.91
N ILE A 140 1.53 14.17 17.11
CA ILE A 140 1.70 13.41 18.34
C ILE A 140 0.88 12.09 18.28
N PHE A 141 -0.36 12.17 17.81
CA PHE A 141 -1.22 11.00 17.63
C PHE A 141 -0.59 9.97 16.68
N LEU A 142 -0.16 10.41 15.50
CA LEU A 142 0.48 9.54 14.52
C LEU A 142 1.76 8.90 15.08
N LYS A 143 2.59 9.68 15.77
CA LYS A 143 3.82 9.19 16.40
C LYS A 143 3.52 8.04 17.37
N ASN A 144 2.56 8.22 18.28
CA ASN A 144 2.18 7.19 19.25
C ASN A 144 1.64 5.92 18.57
N ILE A 145 0.74 6.07 17.60
CA ILE A 145 0.13 4.92 16.89
C ILE A 145 1.18 4.13 16.12
N ILE A 146 2.05 4.82 15.38
CA ILE A 146 3.06 4.17 14.54
C ILE A 146 4.11 3.48 15.41
N LEU A 147 4.63 4.16 16.44
CA LEU A 147 5.61 3.54 17.34
C LEU A 147 5.02 2.36 18.10
N LEU A 148 3.76 2.46 18.54
CA LEU A 148 3.09 1.33 19.17
C LEU A 148 2.93 0.17 18.20
N ARG A 149 2.48 0.43 16.96
CA ARG A 149 2.33 -0.60 15.92
C ARG A 149 3.66 -1.27 15.59
N GLU A 150 4.75 -0.52 15.45
CA GLU A 150 6.08 -1.08 15.18
C GLU A 150 6.57 -1.93 16.36
N LYS A 151 6.29 -1.54 17.62
CA LYS A 151 6.75 -2.29 18.80
C LYS A 151 5.95 -3.57 19.09
N ILE A 152 4.65 -3.61 18.78
CA ILE A 152 3.79 -4.79 19.04
C ILE A 152 3.82 -5.82 17.92
N GLY A 153 4.44 -5.48 16.79
CA GLY A 153 4.56 -6.34 15.62
C GLY A 153 3.27 -6.55 14.84
N TYR A 154 3.32 -7.56 13.98
CA TYR A 154 2.27 -8.04 13.08
C TYR A 154 1.38 -9.09 13.75
N GLY A 155 1.88 -9.82 14.75
CA GLY A 155 1.09 -10.84 15.47
C GLY A 155 -0.03 -10.29 16.36
N SER A 156 -0.01 -9.01 16.69
CA SER A 156 -0.87 -8.39 17.72
C SER A 156 -1.93 -7.44 17.13
N LEU A 157 -3.04 -7.30 17.85
CA LEU A 157 -4.11 -6.36 17.51
C LEU A 157 -3.95 -5.03 18.24
N LEU A 158 -4.31 -3.93 17.58
CA LEU A 158 -4.37 -2.59 18.17
C LEU A 158 -5.82 -2.15 18.31
N HIS A 159 -6.18 -1.80 19.53
CA HIS A 159 -7.45 -1.21 19.90
C HIS A 159 -7.30 0.30 20.13
N LEU A 160 -8.19 1.10 19.53
CA LEU A 160 -8.26 2.55 19.74
C LEU A 160 -9.58 2.97 20.39
N PRO A 161 -9.55 3.42 21.67
CA PRO A 161 -10.76 3.72 22.39
C PRO A 161 -11.31 5.13 22.09
N ALA A 162 -12.64 5.27 22.10
CA ALA A 162 -13.40 6.52 22.17
C ALA A 162 -13.10 7.62 21.12
N VAL A 163 -12.46 7.27 20.00
CA VAL A 163 -12.11 8.22 18.92
C VAL A 163 -12.90 7.97 17.63
N ALA A 164 -13.24 6.71 17.34
CA ALA A 164 -13.70 6.33 16.02
C ALA A 164 -15.13 6.80 15.74
N ASN A 165 -15.40 7.28 14.54
CA ASN A 165 -16.73 7.62 14.07
C ASN A 165 -16.82 7.28 12.57
N PRO A 166 -18.01 7.35 11.94
CA PRO A 166 -18.15 6.98 10.53
C PRO A 166 -17.26 7.80 9.58
N SER A 167 -16.92 9.05 9.89
CA SER A 167 -16.13 9.90 8.99
C SER A 167 -14.61 9.72 9.12
N ASN A 168 -14.11 9.21 10.26
CA ASN A 168 -12.67 8.97 10.46
C ASN A 168 -12.27 7.48 10.45
N LEU A 169 -13.23 6.55 10.47
CA LEU A 169 -12.97 5.11 10.63
C LEU A 169 -12.00 4.57 9.57
N SER A 170 -12.16 4.96 8.30
CA SER A 170 -11.30 4.50 7.21
C SER A 170 -9.83 4.92 7.44
N LEU A 171 -9.60 6.16 7.89
CA LEU A 171 -8.26 6.66 8.21
C LEU A 171 -7.65 5.91 9.39
N LEU A 172 -8.42 5.68 10.46
CA LEU A 172 -7.95 4.93 11.62
C LEU A 172 -7.51 3.51 11.25
N VAL A 173 -8.30 2.81 10.44
CA VAL A 173 -7.94 1.48 9.95
C VAL A 173 -6.74 1.54 8.99
N TYR A 174 -6.62 2.58 8.17
CA TYR A 174 -5.45 2.79 7.31
C TYR A 174 -4.15 3.02 8.09
N LEU A 175 -4.23 3.53 9.32
CA LEU A 175 -3.13 3.60 10.29
C LEU A 175 -2.80 2.25 10.97
N GLY A 176 -3.51 1.18 10.59
CA GLY A 176 -3.32 -0.15 11.14
C GLY A 176 -4.04 -0.38 12.46
N ILE A 177 -5.14 0.32 12.75
CA ILE A 177 -6.01 0.00 13.90
C ILE A 177 -6.92 -1.18 13.55
N ASP A 178 -7.01 -2.17 14.42
CA ASP A 178 -7.78 -3.40 14.18
C ASP A 178 -9.13 -3.39 14.92
N ILE A 179 -9.21 -2.76 16.09
CA ILE A 179 -10.44 -2.70 16.90
C ILE A 179 -10.68 -1.24 17.30
N VAL A 180 -11.92 -0.80 17.18
CA VAL A 180 -12.40 0.49 17.72
C VAL A 180 -13.59 0.22 18.64
N ASP A 181 -14.00 1.19 19.45
CA ASP A 181 -15.20 1.06 20.28
C ASP A 181 -16.34 2.00 19.84
N SER A 182 -17.50 1.84 20.48
CA SER A 182 -18.68 2.66 20.23
C SER A 182 -18.83 3.85 21.20
N ILE A 183 -17.83 4.17 22.03
CA ILE A 183 -17.96 5.18 23.10
C ILE A 183 -18.23 6.57 22.51
N SER A 184 -17.46 6.97 21.50
CA SER A 184 -17.64 8.21 20.74
C SER A 184 -19.07 8.36 20.18
N LEU A 185 -19.67 7.26 19.71
CA LEU A 185 -21.03 7.24 19.15
C LEU A 185 -22.08 7.49 20.23
N VAL A 186 -21.89 6.89 21.41
CA VAL A 186 -22.73 7.08 22.60
C VAL A 186 -22.64 8.53 23.07
N LEU A 187 -21.41 9.08 23.16
CA LEU A 187 -21.18 10.47 23.58
C LEU A 187 -21.81 11.46 22.59
N ALA A 188 -21.64 11.24 21.29
CA ALA A 188 -22.26 12.07 20.24
C ALA A 188 -23.79 12.03 20.33
N ALA A 189 -24.38 10.84 20.48
CA ALA A 189 -25.83 10.71 20.58
C ALA A 189 -26.40 11.43 21.80
N ARG A 190 -25.72 11.36 22.96
CA ARG A 190 -26.12 12.10 24.17
C ARG A 190 -26.03 13.61 24.00
N ARG A 191 -25.11 14.09 23.18
CA ARG A 191 -24.98 15.49 22.80
C ARG A 191 -25.92 15.88 21.65
N GLY A 192 -26.80 14.98 21.20
CA GLY A 192 -27.77 15.26 20.15
C GLY A 192 -27.22 15.20 18.71
N PHE A 193 -26.06 14.58 18.47
CA PHE A 193 -25.45 14.53 17.14
C PHE A 193 -25.72 13.22 16.38
N TYR A 194 -26.21 13.37 15.16
CA TYR A 194 -26.25 12.34 14.13
C TYR A 194 -24.92 12.30 13.38
N LEU A 195 -24.32 11.12 13.26
CA LEU A 195 -23.01 10.92 12.65
C LEU A 195 -23.13 10.20 11.31
N PHE A 196 -22.58 10.82 10.26
CA PHE A 196 -22.53 10.28 8.90
C PHE A 196 -21.07 10.09 8.44
N PRO A 197 -20.81 9.30 7.39
CA PRO A 197 -19.46 9.15 6.84
C PRO A 197 -18.88 10.46 6.26
N ASP A 198 -19.75 11.39 5.86
CA ASP A 198 -19.45 12.66 5.20
C ASP A 198 -19.79 13.89 6.05
N GLY A 199 -20.35 13.72 7.24
CA GLY A 199 -20.89 14.82 8.03
C GLY A 199 -21.23 14.45 9.47
N TYR A 200 -21.45 15.45 10.31
CA TYR A 200 -22.21 15.29 11.54
C TYR A 200 -23.15 16.48 11.70
N TYR A 201 -24.36 16.22 12.20
CA TYR A 201 -25.41 17.22 12.31
C TYR A 201 -26.03 17.17 13.69
N HIS A 202 -26.28 18.33 14.29
CA HIS A 202 -27.05 18.37 15.53
C HIS A 202 -28.52 18.04 15.21
N LYS A 203 -29.25 17.44 16.15
CA LYS A 203 -30.66 17.06 16.00
C LYS A 203 -31.58 18.23 15.61
N ASN A 204 -31.16 19.47 15.88
CA ASN A 204 -31.92 20.68 15.52
C ASN A 204 -31.67 21.15 14.08
N GLU A 205 -30.66 20.60 13.40
CA GLU A 205 -30.23 21.01 12.05
C GLU A 205 -30.57 19.96 10.99
N ILE A 206 -31.01 18.76 11.42
CA ILE A 206 -31.21 17.63 10.52
C ILE A 206 -32.53 17.80 9.74
N PRO A 207 -32.50 17.85 8.39
CA PRO A 207 -33.73 17.87 7.60
C PRO A 207 -34.54 16.59 7.79
N GLU A 208 -35.85 16.70 7.59
CA GLU A 208 -36.70 15.51 7.48
C GLU A 208 -36.18 14.61 6.35
N ASN A 209 -36.15 13.30 6.60
CA ASN A 209 -35.75 12.27 5.63
C ASN A 209 -34.29 12.32 5.11
N LEU A 210 -33.35 12.97 5.82
CA LEU A 210 -31.91 12.93 5.46
C LEU A 210 -31.34 11.49 5.43
N CYS A 211 -31.94 10.55 6.17
CA CYS A 211 -31.45 9.17 6.28
C CYS A 211 -32.57 8.14 6.27
N SER A 212 -32.35 7.04 5.54
CA SER A 212 -33.29 5.93 5.39
C SER A 212 -32.93 4.69 6.21
N CYS A 213 -32.06 4.79 7.21
CA CYS A 213 -31.68 3.64 8.05
C CYS A 213 -32.86 3.19 8.95
N PRO A 214 -32.84 1.94 9.48
CA PRO A 214 -33.94 1.43 10.31
C PRO A 214 -34.29 2.32 11.50
N ALA A 215 -33.27 2.93 12.13
CA ALA A 215 -33.47 3.85 13.25
C ALA A 215 -34.21 5.13 12.83
N CYS A 216 -33.87 5.69 11.66
CA CYS A 216 -34.49 6.93 11.17
C CYS A 216 -35.90 6.72 10.61
N ARG A 217 -36.24 5.50 10.19
CA ARG A 217 -37.62 5.13 9.82
C ARG A 217 -38.51 4.85 11.04
N SER A 218 -37.92 4.58 12.20
CA SER A 218 -38.64 4.24 13.42
C SER A 218 -38.86 5.47 14.31
N SER A 219 -39.99 5.51 15.02
CA SER A 219 -40.30 6.51 16.04
C SER A 219 -39.82 6.10 17.45
N LYS A 220 -38.87 5.16 17.55
CA LYS A 220 -38.43 4.60 18.84
C LYS A 220 -37.55 5.57 19.64
N ASP A 221 -37.63 5.46 20.96
CA ASP A 221 -36.68 6.09 21.87
C ASP A 221 -35.24 5.67 21.56
N ASN A 222 -34.32 6.64 21.70
CA ASN A 222 -32.88 6.51 21.42
C ASN A 222 -32.51 6.39 19.93
N ARG A 223 -33.35 6.95 19.04
CA ARG A 223 -33.15 7.04 17.58
C ARG A 223 -31.73 7.45 17.17
N ILE A 224 -31.17 8.49 17.79
CA ILE A 224 -29.84 9.03 17.44
C ILE A 224 -28.74 7.97 17.62
N LEU A 225 -28.72 7.26 18.75
CA LEU A 225 -27.68 6.26 19.00
C LEU A 225 -27.79 5.09 18.03
N ARG A 226 -29.02 4.62 17.75
CA ARG A 226 -29.21 3.51 16.80
C ARG A 226 -28.84 3.94 15.39
N HIS A 227 -29.11 5.19 15.01
CA HIS A 227 -28.60 5.75 13.76
C HIS A 227 -27.07 5.74 13.73
N ASN A 228 -26.40 6.25 14.77
CA ASN A 228 -24.93 6.29 14.84
C ASN A 228 -24.32 4.89 14.76
N TYR A 229 -24.91 3.89 15.42
CA TYR A 229 -24.50 2.48 15.28
C TYR A 229 -24.66 1.96 13.85
N ASN A 230 -25.80 2.25 13.20
CA ASN A 230 -26.05 1.84 11.82
C ASN A 230 -25.06 2.49 10.83
N MET A 231 -24.75 3.77 10.99
CA MET A 231 -23.76 4.44 10.13
C MET A 231 -22.35 3.87 10.35
N MET A 232 -21.98 3.61 11.61
CA MET A 232 -20.69 3.02 11.93
C MET A 232 -20.51 1.61 11.37
N ILE A 233 -21.50 0.72 11.52
CA ILE A 233 -21.39 -0.66 11.01
C ILE A 233 -21.38 -0.69 9.48
N GLN A 234 -22.18 0.15 8.83
CA GLN A 234 -22.16 0.27 7.37
C GLN A 234 -20.79 0.74 6.88
N GLU A 235 -20.18 1.72 7.56
CA GLU A 235 -18.85 2.17 7.19
C GLU A 235 -17.78 1.10 7.45
N MET A 236 -17.88 0.35 8.56
CA MET A 236 -16.99 -0.79 8.82
C MET A 236 -17.05 -1.84 7.71
N ILE A 237 -18.25 -2.14 7.18
CA ILE A 237 -18.42 -3.04 6.04
C ILE A 237 -17.72 -2.48 4.79
N ARG A 238 -17.87 -1.18 4.50
CA ARG A 238 -17.18 -0.51 3.38
C ARG A 238 -15.66 -0.56 3.53
N VAL A 239 -15.14 -0.33 4.74
CA VAL A 239 -13.71 -0.41 5.05
C VAL A 239 -13.18 -1.82 4.81
N LYS A 240 -13.85 -2.86 5.32
CA LYS A 240 -13.48 -4.26 5.06
C LYS A 240 -13.47 -4.60 3.57
N HIS A 241 -14.48 -4.15 2.84
CA HIS A 241 -14.56 -4.35 1.38
C HIS A 241 -13.42 -3.62 0.64
N ALA A 242 -13.11 -2.39 1.06
CA ALA A 242 -12.02 -1.61 0.49
C ALA A 242 -10.65 -2.28 0.72
N ILE A 243 -10.40 -2.87 1.88
CA ILE A 243 -9.18 -3.67 2.13
C ILE A 243 -9.12 -4.88 1.18
N LYS A 244 -10.22 -5.66 1.09
CA LYS A 244 -10.29 -6.85 0.23
C LYS A 244 -10.04 -6.54 -1.24
N THR A 245 -10.45 -5.35 -1.69
CA THR A 245 -10.34 -4.90 -3.09
C THR A 245 -9.11 -4.03 -3.37
N GLY A 246 -8.30 -3.73 -2.34
CA GLY A 246 -7.11 -2.87 -2.47
C GLY A 246 -7.45 -1.43 -2.87
N LYS A 247 -8.52 -0.89 -2.27
CA LYS A 247 -9.08 0.45 -2.51
C LYS A 247 -9.29 1.26 -1.22
N LEU A 248 -8.59 0.92 -0.14
CA LEU A 248 -8.80 1.58 1.16
C LEU A 248 -8.35 3.04 1.11
N ARG A 249 -7.23 3.34 0.44
CA ARG A 249 -6.73 4.72 0.32
C ARG A 249 -7.75 5.64 -0.34
N GLU A 250 -8.41 5.18 -1.40
CA GLU A 250 -9.46 5.92 -2.11
C GLU A 250 -10.68 6.14 -1.21
N LEU A 251 -11.03 5.18 -0.35
CA LEU A 251 -12.07 5.39 0.65
C LEU A 251 -11.65 6.42 1.70
N VAL A 252 -10.39 6.39 2.16
CA VAL A 252 -9.85 7.39 3.08
C VAL A 252 -9.95 8.79 2.47
N GLU A 253 -9.46 8.99 1.26
CA GLU A 253 -9.45 10.29 0.59
C GLU A 253 -10.85 10.87 0.40
N LYS A 254 -11.87 10.03 0.16
CA LYS A 254 -13.27 10.47 0.11
C LYS A 254 -13.82 10.96 1.44
N ARG A 255 -13.30 10.46 2.57
CA ARG A 255 -13.84 10.72 3.91
C ARG A 255 -13.15 11.87 4.61
N ILE A 256 -11.82 11.96 4.48
CA ILE A 256 -11.02 12.91 5.26
C ILE A 256 -11.30 14.38 4.93
N LEU A 257 -11.89 14.69 3.77
CA LEU A 257 -12.14 16.06 3.33
C LEU A 257 -13.15 16.83 4.20
N ILE A 258 -13.91 16.13 5.05
CA ILE A 258 -14.81 16.74 6.04
C ILE A 258 -14.09 17.61 7.08
N SER A 259 -12.79 17.37 7.36
CA SER A 259 -12.10 18.02 8.46
C SER A 259 -10.64 18.32 8.12
N PRO A 260 -10.16 19.57 8.31
CA PRO A 260 -8.75 19.94 8.09
C PRO A 260 -7.77 19.02 8.84
N HIS A 261 -8.13 18.62 10.04
CA HIS A 261 -7.32 17.79 10.93
C HIS A 261 -7.18 16.32 10.46
N LEU A 262 -8.16 15.79 9.71
CA LEU A 262 -8.03 14.48 9.09
C LEU A 262 -7.13 14.53 7.85
N VAL A 263 -7.27 15.60 7.05
CA VAL A 263 -6.38 15.87 5.91
C VAL A 263 -4.93 16.07 6.37
N GLU A 264 -4.72 16.82 7.45
CA GLU A 264 -3.42 17.03 8.07
C GLU A 264 -2.76 15.70 8.45
N LYS A 265 -3.48 14.81 9.14
CA LYS A 265 -2.97 13.46 9.48
C LYS A 265 -2.57 12.67 8.25
N PHE A 266 -3.41 12.67 7.23
CA PHE A 266 -3.13 11.95 6.00
C PHE A 266 -1.85 12.46 5.33
N ARG A 267 -1.66 13.78 5.26
CA ARG A 267 -0.46 14.42 4.71
C ARG A 267 0.79 14.13 5.55
N ILE A 268 0.72 14.24 6.87
CA ILE A 268 1.85 13.93 7.77
C ILE A 268 2.24 12.45 7.64
N LEU A 269 1.26 11.54 7.59
CA LEU A 269 1.49 10.11 7.41
C LEU A 269 2.26 9.81 6.13
N HIS A 270 1.86 10.40 5.00
CA HIS A 270 2.50 10.16 3.71
C HIS A 270 3.88 10.82 3.58
N SER A 271 4.09 11.99 4.18
CA SER A 271 5.34 12.74 4.09
C SER A 271 6.38 12.31 5.12
N ARG A 272 6.05 12.31 6.42
CA ARG A 272 6.99 12.07 7.52
C ARG A 272 7.11 10.59 7.90
N TYR A 273 6.04 9.83 7.70
CA TYR A 273 5.99 8.39 8.02
C TYR A 273 5.96 7.51 6.76
N TYR A 274 6.59 7.97 5.68
CA TYR A 274 6.67 7.26 4.41
C TYR A 274 7.15 5.80 4.58
N ASN A 275 8.20 5.57 5.36
CA ASN A 275 8.78 4.23 5.55
C ASN A 275 7.79 3.24 6.19
N TYR A 276 6.95 3.72 7.11
CA TYR A 276 5.91 2.90 7.74
C TYR A 276 4.89 2.37 6.72
N LEU A 277 4.50 3.22 5.76
CA LEU A 277 3.62 2.85 4.65
C LEU A 277 4.35 2.01 3.59
N GLU A 278 5.57 2.40 3.20
CA GLU A 278 6.35 1.76 2.13
C GLU A 278 6.62 0.29 2.42
N LYS A 279 7.01 -0.05 3.65
CA LYS A 279 7.24 -1.44 4.07
C LYS A 279 6.02 -2.33 3.89
N ARG A 280 4.81 -1.74 3.93
CA ARG A 280 3.52 -2.46 3.93
C ARG A 280 2.75 -2.31 2.62
N ALA A 281 3.23 -1.47 1.70
CA ALA A 281 2.64 -1.33 0.38
C ALA A 281 3.14 -2.42 -0.57
N ALA A 282 2.22 -3.19 -1.16
CA ALA A 282 2.55 -4.21 -2.15
C ALA A 282 3.23 -3.60 -3.39
N ILE A 283 4.03 -4.39 -4.11
CA ILE A 283 4.70 -3.95 -5.34
C ILE A 283 3.79 -4.04 -6.58
N THR A 284 2.68 -4.77 -6.48
CA THR A 284 1.67 -4.94 -7.53
C THR A 284 0.28 -4.94 -6.89
N LYS A 285 -0.70 -4.35 -7.57
CA LYS A 285 -2.13 -4.46 -7.21
C LYS A 285 -2.94 -4.94 -8.41
N ASN A 286 -4.10 -5.55 -8.13
CA ASN A 286 -5.09 -5.88 -9.17
C ASN A 286 -5.99 -4.69 -9.51
N SER A 287 -6.03 -3.68 -8.64
CA SER A 287 -6.74 -2.41 -8.85
C SER A 287 -5.81 -1.39 -9.51
N ALA A 288 -6.39 -0.55 -10.37
CA ALA A 288 -5.71 0.63 -10.87
C ALA A 288 -5.44 1.61 -9.72
N LEU A 289 -4.26 2.25 -9.74
CA LEU A 289 -3.92 3.32 -8.83
C LEU A 289 -4.71 4.59 -9.22
N ILE A 290 -5.60 5.06 -8.34
CA ILE A 290 -6.36 6.29 -8.58
C ILE A 290 -5.58 7.47 -8.00
N ALA A 291 -4.94 8.26 -8.86
CA ALA A 291 -4.13 9.42 -8.48
C ALA A 291 -4.92 10.71 -8.70
N VAL A 292 -5.99 10.90 -7.92
CA VAL A 292 -6.84 12.10 -7.97
C VAL A 292 -6.44 13.16 -6.95
N TYR A 293 -5.91 12.73 -5.80
CA TYR A 293 -5.51 13.64 -4.75
C TYR A 293 -4.11 14.21 -5.03
N ARG A 294 -3.88 15.51 -4.73
CA ARG A 294 -2.60 16.18 -5.06
C ARG A 294 -1.38 15.50 -4.44
N ASN A 295 -1.54 14.86 -3.28
CA ASN A 295 -0.48 14.09 -2.62
C ASN A 295 -0.21 12.71 -3.27
N ALA A 296 -0.85 12.36 -4.41
CA ALA A 296 -0.61 11.11 -5.11
C ALA A 296 0.85 10.93 -5.56
N ILE A 297 1.58 12.03 -5.78
CA ILE A 297 3.02 12.00 -6.03
C ILE A 297 3.82 11.37 -4.88
N GLU A 298 3.30 11.39 -3.65
CA GLU A 298 3.93 10.84 -2.44
C GLU A 298 3.47 9.42 -2.10
N TYR A 299 2.61 8.80 -2.93
CA TYR A 299 2.17 7.44 -2.67
C TYR A 299 3.36 6.47 -2.68
N PRO A 300 3.40 5.48 -1.74
CA PRO A 300 4.48 4.51 -1.67
C PRO A 300 4.82 3.84 -2.99
N GLU A 301 3.80 3.45 -3.75
CA GLU A 301 3.93 2.76 -5.03
C GLU A 301 4.57 3.66 -6.10
N VAL A 302 4.21 4.94 -6.11
CA VAL A 302 4.73 5.97 -7.04
C VAL A 302 6.17 6.34 -6.72
N VAL A 303 6.47 6.62 -5.44
CA VAL A 303 7.82 6.96 -4.99
C VAL A 303 8.76 5.77 -5.21
N ARG A 304 8.31 4.55 -4.90
CA ARG A 304 9.11 3.33 -5.12
C ARG A 304 9.42 3.11 -6.59
N PHE A 305 8.43 3.28 -7.47
CA PHE A 305 8.64 3.16 -8.91
C PHE A 305 9.73 4.13 -9.39
N ARG A 306 9.58 5.42 -9.06
CA ARG A 306 10.57 6.46 -9.40
C ARG A 306 11.95 6.14 -8.85
N ARG A 307 12.03 5.72 -7.58
CA ARG A 307 13.28 5.33 -6.94
C ARG A 307 13.96 4.17 -7.68
N ARG A 308 13.24 3.10 -7.99
CA ARG A 308 13.78 1.93 -8.73
C ARG A 308 14.20 2.30 -10.16
N VAL A 309 13.49 3.21 -10.84
CA VAL A 309 13.88 3.73 -12.16
C VAL A 309 15.22 4.48 -12.10
N ILE A 310 15.48 5.25 -11.04
CA ILE A 310 16.75 5.98 -10.92
C ILE A 310 17.88 5.08 -10.41
N GLU A 311 17.63 4.29 -9.37
CA GLU A 311 18.69 3.54 -8.71
C GLU A 311 19.09 2.29 -9.50
N ARG A 312 18.15 1.63 -10.18
CA ARG A 312 18.37 0.28 -10.74
C ARG A 312 18.34 0.22 -12.26
N TYR A 313 17.43 0.94 -12.90
CA TYR A 313 17.25 0.86 -14.35
C TYR A 313 18.37 1.55 -15.13
N ARG A 314 18.78 0.97 -16.26
CA ARG A 314 19.63 1.59 -17.29
C ARG A 314 19.02 1.36 -18.66
N LYS A 315 19.21 2.35 -19.54
CA LYS A 315 18.75 2.30 -20.94
C LYS A 315 19.32 1.08 -21.68
N PRO A 316 18.66 0.59 -22.73
CA PRO A 316 19.22 -0.47 -23.58
C PRO A 316 20.58 -0.05 -24.20
N LYS A 317 21.55 -0.97 -24.21
CA LYS A 317 22.98 -0.72 -24.55
C LYS A 317 23.18 0.04 -25.86
N ASN A 318 22.37 -0.30 -26.86
CA ASN A 318 22.51 0.17 -28.23
C ASN A 318 21.77 1.49 -28.52
N THR A 319 21.02 2.02 -27.55
CA THR A 319 20.27 3.25 -27.77
C THR A 319 21.16 4.48 -27.61
N ARG A 320 21.05 5.43 -28.53
CA ARG A 320 21.84 6.67 -28.59
C ARG A 320 20.96 7.92 -28.57
N ILE A 321 19.74 7.81 -29.09
CA ILE A 321 18.76 8.90 -29.19
C ILE A 321 17.66 8.67 -28.14
N LEU A 322 17.38 9.67 -27.32
CA LEU A 322 16.22 9.69 -26.44
C LEU A 322 15.03 10.33 -27.15
N LEU A 323 13.90 9.64 -27.16
CA LEU A 323 12.61 10.16 -27.62
C LEU A 323 11.65 10.27 -26.43
N LEU A 324 11.32 11.50 -26.05
CA LEU A 324 10.32 11.78 -25.03
C LEU A 324 8.91 11.80 -25.63
N LEU A 325 8.00 11.01 -25.06
CA LEU A 325 6.61 10.86 -25.51
C LEU A 325 5.59 11.17 -24.40
N PRO A 326 4.38 11.65 -24.74
CA PRO A 326 3.33 11.85 -23.74
C PRO A 326 2.71 10.52 -23.31
N CYS A 327 2.10 10.51 -22.13
CA CYS A 327 1.26 9.40 -21.69
C CYS A 327 -0.01 9.25 -22.54
N SER A 328 -0.71 8.14 -22.33
CA SER A 328 -2.03 7.88 -22.92
C SER A 328 -3.01 7.38 -21.86
N SER A 329 -4.31 7.61 -22.08
CA SER A 329 -5.38 7.12 -21.20
C SER A 329 -5.35 5.59 -21.09
N LYS A 330 -5.28 4.90 -22.25
CA LYS A 330 -5.09 3.45 -22.32
C LYS A 330 -3.66 3.08 -21.94
N LYS A 331 -3.53 2.16 -20.98
CA LYS A 331 -2.27 1.51 -20.59
C LYS A 331 -2.36 -0.01 -20.85
N PRO A 332 -1.26 -0.70 -21.14
CA PRO A 332 0.09 -0.16 -21.42
C PRO A 332 0.10 0.80 -22.61
N TYR A 333 0.94 1.83 -22.57
CA TYR A 333 0.85 2.95 -23.51
C TYR A 333 0.99 2.51 -24.96
N SER A 334 1.85 1.52 -25.23
CA SER A 334 2.09 0.94 -26.55
C SER A 334 0.86 0.32 -27.22
N PHE A 335 -0.25 0.11 -26.50
CA PHE A 335 -1.52 -0.40 -27.01
C PHE A 335 -2.54 0.71 -27.29
N SER A 336 -2.18 1.98 -27.04
CA SER A 336 -3.02 3.14 -27.33
C SER A 336 -2.97 3.54 -28.81
N LYS A 337 -4.02 4.22 -29.28
CA LYS A 337 -4.08 4.77 -30.65
C LYS A 337 -2.93 5.77 -30.90
N SER A 338 -2.68 6.68 -29.95
CA SER A 338 -1.64 7.70 -30.07
C SER A 338 -0.24 7.07 -30.19
N HIS A 339 0.10 6.08 -29.35
CA HIS A 339 1.40 5.43 -29.42
C HIS A 339 1.57 4.54 -30.66
N ASN A 340 0.47 4.04 -31.25
CA ASN A 340 0.53 3.39 -32.55
C ASN A 340 0.91 4.37 -33.66
N LEU A 341 0.47 5.62 -33.60
CA LEU A 341 0.89 6.67 -34.54
C LEU A 341 2.37 7.02 -34.37
N PHE A 342 2.82 7.24 -33.14
CA PHE A 342 4.25 7.49 -32.85
C PHE A 342 5.14 6.33 -33.33
N ARG A 343 4.68 5.09 -33.14
CA ARG A 343 5.38 3.91 -33.63
C ARG A 343 5.49 3.89 -35.16
N ARG A 344 4.46 4.29 -35.89
CA ARG A 344 4.52 4.37 -37.36
C ARG A 344 5.58 5.38 -37.81
N ALA A 345 5.59 6.57 -37.21
CA ALA A 345 6.61 7.60 -37.47
C ALA A 345 8.02 7.14 -37.11
N LEU A 346 8.17 6.34 -36.05
CA LEU A 346 9.44 5.77 -35.65
C LEU A 346 9.91 4.67 -36.63
N LEU A 347 8.99 3.80 -37.10
CA LEU A 347 9.32 2.74 -38.05
C LEU A 347 9.72 3.29 -39.42
N SER A 348 9.11 4.40 -39.87
CA SER A 348 9.47 5.05 -41.14
C SER A 348 10.87 5.66 -41.14
N ALA A 349 11.49 5.87 -39.98
CA ALA A 349 12.87 6.37 -39.86
C ALA A 349 13.94 5.31 -40.23
N GLY A 350 13.59 4.03 -40.32
CA GLY A 350 14.48 2.95 -40.81
C GLY A 350 15.47 2.38 -39.77
N ASN A 351 15.99 3.19 -38.85
CA ASN A 351 16.92 2.75 -37.80
C ASN A 351 16.38 2.99 -36.37
N HIS A 352 15.14 2.56 -36.09
CA HIS A 352 14.50 2.70 -34.77
C HIS A 352 15.20 1.96 -33.60
N GLY A 353 16.24 1.15 -33.90
CA GLY A 353 16.99 0.39 -32.89
C GLY A 353 17.84 1.29 -32.00
N VAL A 354 18.31 2.42 -32.52
CA VAL A 354 19.09 3.42 -31.77
C VAL A 354 18.23 4.34 -30.91
N VAL A 355 16.90 4.28 -31.04
CA VAL A 355 15.97 5.17 -30.35
C VAL A 355 15.42 4.50 -29.09
N HIS A 356 15.56 5.21 -27.98
CA HIS A 356 14.96 4.86 -26.69
C HIS A 356 13.73 5.72 -26.43
N GLU A 357 12.59 5.07 -26.20
CA GLU A 357 11.33 5.74 -25.92
C GLU A 357 11.12 5.87 -24.41
N VAL A 358 10.93 7.09 -23.92
CA VAL A 358 10.62 7.37 -22.51
C VAL A 358 9.37 8.24 -22.43
N ILE A 359 8.40 7.79 -21.64
CA ILE A 359 7.12 8.47 -21.46
C ILE A 359 7.22 9.43 -20.27
N VAL A 360 6.87 10.70 -20.46
CA VAL A 360 6.82 11.70 -19.39
C VAL A 360 5.39 11.85 -18.90
N THR A 361 5.18 11.77 -17.58
CA THR A 361 3.83 11.78 -16.99
C THR A 361 3.84 12.17 -15.50
N SER A 362 2.66 12.46 -14.93
CA SER A 362 2.41 12.52 -13.49
C SER A 362 1.45 11.39 -13.10
N PRO A 363 1.61 10.74 -11.93
CA PRO A 363 2.57 11.06 -10.86
C PRO A 363 3.94 10.37 -10.99
N LEU A 364 4.17 9.60 -12.07
CA LEU A 364 5.34 8.73 -12.18
C LEU A 364 6.62 9.42 -12.67
N GLY A 365 6.52 10.61 -13.25
CA GLY A 365 7.67 11.36 -13.74
C GLY A 365 8.13 10.88 -15.10
N VAL A 366 8.90 9.78 -15.13
CA VAL A 366 9.39 9.15 -16.36
C VAL A 366 9.14 7.65 -16.33
N VAL A 367 8.67 7.10 -17.45
CA VAL A 367 8.43 5.67 -17.64
C VAL A 367 9.16 5.22 -18.90
N PRO A 368 10.30 4.54 -18.79
CA PRO A 368 10.93 3.87 -19.92
C PRO A 368 9.98 2.86 -20.57
N ARG A 369 10.00 2.74 -21.89
CA ARG A 369 9.09 1.86 -22.64
C ARG A 369 9.10 0.42 -22.14
N GLU A 370 10.24 -0.10 -21.70
CA GLU A 370 10.37 -1.48 -21.21
C GLU A 370 9.59 -1.71 -19.90
N LEU A 371 9.28 -0.66 -19.16
CA LEU A 371 8.58 -0.72 -17.87
C LEU A 371 7.09 -0.37 -17.96
N GLU A 372 6.53 -0.16 -19.16
CA GLU A 372 5.13 0.27 -19.32
C GLU A 372 4.09 -0.76 -18.85
N ILE A 373 4.50 -2.04 -18.74
CA ILE A 373 3.66 -3.14 -18.21
C ILE A 373 3.84 -3.36 -16.70
N VAL A 374 4.79 -2.67 -16.08
CA VAL A 374 5.10 -2.78 -14.65
C VAL A 374 4.14 -1.88 -13.85
N TYR A 375 3.62 -2.36 -12.73
CA TYR A 375 2.82 -1.54 -11.82
C TYR A 375 3.67 -0.46 -11.12
N PRO A 376 3.18 0.78 -10.96
CA PRO A 376 1.85 1.28 -11.34
C PRO A 376 1.73 1.84 -12.77
N ALA A 377 2.80 1.85 -13.58
CA ALA A 377 2.79 2.42 -14.93
C ALA A 377 1.77 1.77 -15.87
N ASN A 378 1.48 0.49 -15.69
CA ASN A 378 0.49 -0.24 -16.46
C ASN A 378 -0.97 0.05 -16.06
N SER A 379 -1.20 0.65 -14.89
CA SER A 379 -2.54 0.73 -14.29
C SER A 379 -2.61 1.86 -13.26
N TYR A 380 -2.67 3.09 -13.76
CA TYR A 380 -3.01 4.27 -12.97
C TYR A 380 -4.04 5.13 -13.72
N ASP A 381 -4.77 5.96 -12.99
CA ASP A 381 -5.71 6.92 -13.53
C ASP A 381 -5.55 8.29 -12.87
N ILE A 382 -5.72 9.36 -13.65
CA ILE A 382 -5.50 10.74 -13.23
C ILE A 382 -6.56 11.66 -13.86
N PRO A 383 -6.92 12.77 -13.20
CA PRO A 383 -7.68 13.82 -13.85
C PRO A 383 -6.83 14.47 -14.96
N ILE A 384 -7.38 14.62 -16.16
CA ILE A 384 -6.70 15.24 -17.30
C ILE A 384 -7.30 16.63 -17.52
N THR A 385 -6.63 17.65 -16.97
CA THR A 385 -7.05 19.06 -17.14
C THR A 385 -6.13 19.84 -18.07
N GLY A 386 -4.98 19.27 -18.46
CA GLY A 386 -3.91 19.98 -19.17
C GLY A 386 -3.12 20.96 -18.30
N GLN A 387 -3.53 21.16 -17.05
CA GLN A 387 -2.85 22.02 -16.08
C GLN A 387 -1.92 21.20 -15.19
N TRP A 388 -0.69 21.68 -15.01
CA TRP A 388 0.34 21.03 -14.21
C TRP A 388 0.67 21.86 -12.97
N TYR A 389 0.52 21.29 -11.79
CA TYR A 389 0.82 21.98 -10.53
C TYR A 389 2.32 22.12 -10.29
N ALA A 390 2.72 23.08 -9.47
CA ALA A 390 4.12 23.39 -9.20
C ALA A 390 4.91 22.18 -8.67
N GLU A 391 4.31 21.38 -7.79
CA GLU A 391 4.94 20.17 -7.23
C GLU A 391 5.09 19.06 -8.28
N GLU A 392 4.15 18.93 -9.21
CA GLU A 392 4.25 17.98 -10.32
C GLU A 392 5.34 18.41 -11.30
N LYS A 393 5.40 19.70 -11.64
CA LYS A 393 6.47 20.27 -12.46
C LYS A 393 7.82 20.02 -11.81
N LYS A 394 7.98 20.36 -10.52
CA LYS A 394 9.21 20.12 -9.75
C LYS A 394 9.60 18.64 -9.76
N MET A 395 8.64 17.76 -9.52
CA MET A 395 8.84 16.31 -9.53
C MET A 395 9.37 15.81 -10.88
N ILE A 396 8.77 16.24 -11.99
CA ILE A 396 9.19 15.88 -13.35
C ILE A 396 10.59 16.44 -13.65
N LYS A 397 10.89 17.67 -13.22
CA LYS A 397 12.23 18.26 -13.40
C LYS A 397 13.29 17.43 -12.67
N ASP A 398 13.04 17.11 -11.41
CA ASP A 398 14.00 16.39 -10.57
C ASP A 398 14.26 14.96 -11.09
N ILE A 399 13.22 14.25 -11.52
CA ILE A 399 13.37 12.89 -12.04
C ILE A 399 14.04 12.89 -13.42
N LEU A 400 13.72 13.84 -14.32
CA LEU A 400 14.38 13.97 -15.62
C LEU A 400 15.88 14.26 -15.46
N ARG A 401 16.27 15.21 -14.60
CA ARG A 401 17.69 15.50 -14.29
C ARG A 401 18.44 14.26 -13.85
N LYS A 402 17.88 13.52 -12.89
CA LYS A 402 18.49 12.29 -12.38
C LYS A 402 18.57 11.22 -13.46
N TYR A 403 17.52 11.08 -14.27
CA TYR A 403 17.42 10.05 -15.30
C TYR A 403 18.43 10.24 -16.43
N ILE A 404 18.64 11.47 -16.91
CA ILE A 404 19.64 11.78 -17.95
C ILE A 404 21.06 11.65 -17.42
N LYS A 405 21.31 12.01 -16.15
CA LYS A 405 22.63 11.83 -15.54
C LYS A 405 23.09 10.37 -15.52
N ILE A 406 22.17 9.43 -15.32
CA ILE A 406 22.48 7.99 -15.25
C ILE A 406 22.36 7.28 -16.61
N ASN A 407 21.67 7.90 -17.59
CA ASN A 407 21.48 7.39 -18.94
C ASN A 407 21.86 8.49 -19.94
N SER A 408 23.09 8.43 -20.46
CA SER A 408 23.56 9.40 -21.45
C SER A 408 22.91 9.17 -22.82
N TYR A 409 22.68 10.24 -23.55
CA TYR A 409 22.21 10.19 -24.94
C TYR A 409 22.99 11.23 -25.72
N ASP A 410 23.25 10.93 -26.98
CA ASP A 410 23.93 11.85 -27.88
C ASP A 410 22.96 12.92 -28.39
N VAL A 411 21.67 12.56 -28.49
CA VAL A 411 20.59 13.41 -29.00
C VAL A 411 19.33 13.20 -28.18
N ILE A 412 18.64 14.30 -27.84
CA ILE A 412 17.36 14.28 -27.15
C ILE A 412 16.30 14.92 -28.04
N ILE A 413 15.26 14.15 -28.35
CA ILE A 413 14.10 14.58 -29.13
C ILE A 413 12.89 14.58 -28.21
N SER A 414 12.18 15.72 -28.14
CA SER A 414 10.91 15.83 -27.44
C SER A 414 9.74 15.88 -28.41
N HIS A 415 8.80 14.96 -28.24
CA HIS A 415 7.52 14.93 -28.93
C HIS A 415 6.37 15.06 -27.92
N LEU A 416 6.54 15.93 -26.93
CA LEU A 416 5.57 16.20 -25.88
C LEU A 416 4.64 17.37 -26.24
N PRO A 417 3.46 17.46 -25.62
CA PRO A 417 2.65 18.68 -25.59
C PRO A 417 3.44 19.87 -25.04
N GLU A 418 3.05 21.08 -25.45
CA GLU A 418 3.69 22.35 -25.07
C GLU A 418 3.95 22.46 -23.55
N ALA A 419 2.92 22.25 -22.72
CA ALA A 419 3.04 22.36 -21.26
C ALA A 419 4.10 21.43 -20.62
N LEU A 420 4.43 20.30 -21.26
CA LEU A 420 5.52 19.42 -20.82
C LEU A 420 6.87 19.81 -21.45
N ASN A 421 6.88 20.37 -22.65
CA ASN A 421 8.10 20.90 -23.28
C ASN A 421 8.69 22.05 -22.48
N ASP A 422 7.85 22.93 -21.92
CA ASP A 422 8.31 24.00 -21.02
C ASP A 422 9.13 23.44 -19.86
N ILE A 423 8.64 22.35 -19.25
CA ILE A 423 9.31 21.67 -18.15
C ILE A 423 10.64 21.07 -18.60
N VAL A 424 10.68 20.48 -19.80
CA VAL A 424 11.88 19.87 -20.39
C VAL A 424 12.93 20.94 -20.72
N GLN A 425 12.52 22.08 -21.27
CA GLN A 425 13.42 23.17 -21.65
C GLN A 425 14.17 23.75 -20.45
N GLU A 426 13.52 23.81 -19.28
CA GLU A 426 14.14 24.24 -18.02
C GLU A 426 15.16 23.24 -17.45
N VAL A 427 15.24 22.03 -18.00
CA VAL A 427 16.01 20.91 -17.43
C VAL A 427 17.13 20.45 -18.34
N LEU A 428 16.84 20.37 -19.64
CA LEU A 428 17.73 19.79 -20.63
C LEU A 428 18.10 20.88 -21.63
N PRO A 429 19.39 21.26 -21.73
CA PRO A 429 19.86 22.05 -22.86
C PRO A 429 19.80 21.18 -24.13
N ASP A 430 19.67 21.83 -25.29
CA ASP A 430 19.82 21.18 -26.61
C ASP A 430 18.83 20.04 -26.91
N VAL A 431 17.53 20.33 -26.75
CA VAL A 431 16.43 19.42 -27.08
C VAL A 431 15.81 19.78 -28.43
N ILE A 432 15.58 18.77 -29.27
CA ILE A 432 14.91 18.94 -30.56
C ILE A 432 13.41 18.72 -30.37
N TYR A 433 12.63 19.77 -30.56
CA TYR A 433 11.18 19.73 -30.42
C TYR A 433 10.49 19.40 -31.75
N THR A 434 9.62 18.39 -31.73
CA THR A 434 8.97 17.88 -32.95
C THR A 434 7.46 18.09 -32.99
N ASN A 435 6.84 18.43 -31.86
CA ASN A 435 5.42 18.75 -31.77
C ASN A 435 5.18 20.23 -32.08
N TYR A 436 4.31 20.54 -33.04
CA TYR A 436 3.92 21.93 -33.35
C TYR A 436 2.65 22.36 -32.63
N ASP A 437 1.62 21.52 -32.69
CA ASP A 437 0.28 21.76 -32.15
C ASP A 437 -0.06 20.61 -31.20
N HIS A 438 -0.58 19.51 -31.74
CA HIS A 438 -0.94 18.32 -30.99
C HIS A 438 -0.02 17.15 -31.39
N PRO A 439 0.45 16.33 -30.44
CA PRO A 439 1.38 15.24 -30.75
C PRO A 439 0.88 14.27 -31.83
N THR A 440 -0.43 14.07 -31.93
CA THR A 440 -1.04 13.18 -32.94
C THR A 440 -1.52 13.89 -34.21
N SER A 441 -1.23 15.18 -34.39
CA SER A 441 -1.56 15.89 -35.64
C SER A 441 -0.68 15.39 -36.78
N GLN A 442 -1.18 15.50 -38.01
CA GLN A 442 -0.43 15.09 -39.20
C GLN A 442 0.92 15.84 -39.30
N LYS A 443 0.89 17.17 -39.12
CA LYS A 443 2.07 18.04 -39.20
C LYS A 443 3.14 17.65 -38.17
N SER A 444 2.74 17.36 -36.93
CA SER A 444 3.65 16.95 -35.86
C SER A 444 4.24 15.55 -36.11
N LEU A 445 3.44 14.60 -36.61
CA LEU A 445 3.89 13.25 -36.93
C LEU A 445 4.86 13.22 -38.13
N GLU A 446 4.60 14.01 -39.16
CA GLU A 446 5.51 14.18 -40.30
C GLU A 446 6.85 14.76 -39.86
N ASN A 447 6.80 15.78 -38.99
CA ASN A 447 8.01 16.39 -38.44
C ASN A 447 8.80 15.42 -37.56
N LEU A 448 8.12 14.65 -36.71
CA LEU A 448 8.73 13.58 -35.92
C LEU A 448 9.43 12.56 -36.83
N SER A 449 8.73 12.06 -37.86
CA SER A 449 9.29 11.09 -38.81
C SER A 449 10.53 11.64 -39.53
N ARG A 450 10.47 12.88 -40.03
CA ARG A 450 11.60 13.55 -40.71
C ARG A 450 12.80 13.70 -39.78
N THR A 451 12.58 14.20 -38.57
CA THR A 451 13.64 14.39 -37.56
C THR A 451 14.26 13.06 -37.16
N LEU A 452 13.45 12.03 -36.88
CA LEU A 452 13.96 10.71 -36.57
C LEU A 452 14.78 10.13 -37.72
N LYS A 453 14.33 10.28 -38.98
CA LYS A 453 15.09 9.80 -40.14
C LYS A 453 16.45 10.49 -40.26
N GLU A 454 16.50 11.81 -40.07
CA GLU A 454 17.75 12.59 -40.10
C GLU A 454 18.76 12.10 -39.05
N TYR A 455 18.34 12.01 -37.78
CA TYR A 455 19.26 11.70 -36.69
C TYR A 455 19.59 10.21 -36.60
N THR A 456 18.62 9.32 -36.85
CA THR A 456 18.88 7.87 -36.82
C THR A 456 19.77 7.41 -37.99
N GLY A 457 19.79 8.16 -39.10
CA GLY A 457 20.69 7.93 -40.23
C GLY A 457 22.17 8.20 -39.95
N LYS A 458 22.49 8.90 -38.86
CA LYS A 458 23.88 9.20 -38.42
C LYS A 458 24.54 8.02 -37.67
N TYR A 459 23.81 6.94 -37.44
CA TYR A 459 24.26 5.78 -36.67
C TYR A 459 24.23 4.51 -37.50
N GLU A 460 25.12 3.57 -37.16
CA GLU A 460 25.07 2.21 -37.69
C GLU A 460 23.70 1.57 -37.47
N ARG A 461 23.29 0.72 -38.42
CA ARG A 461 21.98 0.07 -38.35
C ARG A 461 21.97 -0.96 -37.24
N ILE A 462 21.11 -0.75 -36.24
CA ILE A 462 20.99 -1.66 -35.10
C ILE A 462 19.78 -2.55 -35.26
N ARG A 463 20.02 -3.87 -35.30
CA ARG A 463 18.95 -4.87 -35.17
C ARG A 463 18.48 -4.90 -33.73
N LYS A 464 17.34 -4.27 -33.46
CA LYS A 464 16.75 -4.18 -32.11
C LYS A 464 16.43 -5.58 -31.57
N GLN A 465 17.13 -6.01 -30.52
CA GLN A 465 16.78 -7.23 -29.78
C GLN A 465 15.73 -6.90 -28.70
N ARG A 466 14.63 -6.30 -29.16
CA ARG A 466 13.65 -5.60 -28.32
C ARG A 466 13.22 -6.41 -27.10
N PHE A 467 12.86 -7.67 -27.28
CA PHE A 467 12.35 -8.50 -26.19
C PHE A 467 13.40 -8.89 -25.17
N LYS A 468 14.65 -9.14 -25.59
CA LYS A 468 15.75 -9.41 -24.65
C LYS A 468 16.07 -8.17 -23.81
N GLU A 469 16.13 -7.00 -24.46
CA GLU A 469 16.34 -5.72 -23.79
C GLU A 469 15.19 -5.40 -22.81
N THR A 470 13.94 -5.65 -23.21
CA THR A 470 12.78 -5.49 -22.32
C THR A 470 12.87 -6.39 -21.09
N LEU A 471 13.16 -7.69 -21.27
CA LEU A 471 13.33 -8.60 -20.14
C LEU A 471 14.46 -8.18 -19.21
N ARG A 472 15.60 -7.77 -19.77
CA ARG A 472 16.75 -7.28 -18.99
C ARG A 472 16.40 -6.02 -18.21
N CYS A 473 15.71 -5.06 -18.82
CA CYS A 473 15.30 -3.82 -18.15
C CYS A 473 14.29 -4.09 -17.01
N ILE A 474 13.35 -5.01 -17.20
CA ILE A 474 12.43 -5.44 -16.13
C ILE A 474 13.21 -6.14 -15.01
N ALA A 475 14.17 -7.00 -15.35
CA ALA A 475 15.05 -7.63 -14.36
C ALA A 475 15.85 -6.59 -13.57
N GLN A 476 16.39 -5.56 -14.23
CA GLN A 476 17.12 -4.46 -13.57
C GLN A 476 16.20 -3.74 -12.59
N TYR A 477 15.00 -3.35 -13.01
CA TYR A 477 14.02 -2.70 -12.14
C TYR A 477 13.67 -3.56 -10.92
N GLN A 478 13.45 -4.86 -11.13
CA GLN A 478 13.00 -5.79 -10.10
C GLN A 478 14.11 -6.13 -9.10
N PHE A 479 15.29 -6.53 -9.59
CA PHE A 479 16.33 -7.15 -8.78
C PHE A 479 17.59 -6.29 -8.60
N GLY A 480 17.88 -5.39 -9.53
CA GLY A 480 19.17 -4.69 -9.61
C GLY A 480 19.96 -5.09 -10.85
N ARG A 481 21.03 -4.33 -11.14
CA ARG A 481 21.78 -4.45 -12.40
C ARG A 481 22.62 -5.70 -12.50
N ASP A 482 23.35 -6.00 -11.44
CA ASP A 482 24.21 -7.16 -11.29
C ASP A 482 23.42 -8.47 -11.47
N ILE A 483 22.26 -8.59 -10.81
CA ILE A 483 21.40 -9.77 -10.94
C ILE A 483 20.78 -9.85 -12.35
N ALA A 484 20.39 -8.71 -12.93
CA ALA A 484 19.74 -8.69 -14.24
C ALA A 484 20.64 -9.19 -15.38
N GLU A 485 21.93 -8.89 -15.35
CA GLU A 485 22.89 -9.38 -16.36
C GLU A 485 23.09 -10.90 -16.26
N GLU A 486 22.96 -11.49 -15.07
CA GLU A 486 23.01 -12.95 -14.90
C GLU A 486 21.69 -13.64 -15.28
N ILE A 487 20.54 -13.01 -15.02
CA ILE A 487 19.24 -13.55 -15.43
C ILE A 487 19.07 -13.48 -16.95
N ILE A 488 19.47 -12.36 -17.56
CA ILE A 488 19.34 -12.08 -19.00
C ILE A 488 20.72 -11.75 -19.62
N PRO A 489 21.64 -12.74 -19.70
CA PRO A 489 22.96 -12.52 -20.30
C PRO A 489 22.86 -12.25 -21.80
N ASP A 490 23.95 -11.80 -22.43
CA ASP A 490 23.94 -11.48 -23.87
C ASP A 490 23.63 -12.68 -24.76
N GLY A 491 24.00 -13.90 -24.34
CA GLY A 491 23.63 -15.17 -25.01
C GLY A 491 22.21 -15.68 -24.73
N CYS A 492 21.38 -14.95 -23.97
CA CYS A 492 20.02 -15.38 -23.63
C CYS A 492 19.12 -15.49 -24.87
N LYS A 493 18.49 -16.66 -25.04
CA LYS A 493 17.41 -16.86 -26.02
C LYS A 493 16.10 -16.40 -25.40
N VAL A 494 15.28 -15.70 -26.19
CA VAL A 494 13.94 -15.26 -25.77
C VAL A 494 12.89 -15.96 -26.59
N GLU A 495 11.90 -16.56 -25.92
CA GLU A 495 10.79 -17.27 -26.55
C GLU A 495 9.43 -16.75 -26.07
N GLY A 496 8.37 -17.08 -26.81
CA GLY A 496 6.99 -16.71 -26.50
C GLY A 496 6.54 -15.41 -27.17
N ARG A 497 5.35 -14.95 -26.82
CA ARG A 497 4.72 -13.75 -27.38
C ARG A 497 4.53 -12.73 -26.28
N TYR A 498 5.06 -11.52 -26.49
CA TYR A 498 4.88 -10.42 -25.53
C TYR A 498 3.39 -10.15 -25.25
N PRO A 499 2.98 -9.98 -23.97
CA PRO A 499 3.81 -9.87 -22.76
C PRO A 499 4.16 -11.19 -22.05
N ALA A 500 3.88 -12.35 -22.63
CA ALA A 500 4.24 -13.67 -22.10
C ALA A 500 5.56 -14.20 -22.73
N LEU A 501 6.68 -13.61 -22.30
CA LEU A 501 8.03 -13.97 -22.76
C LEU A 501 8.76 -14.88 -21.77
N ARG A 502 9.68 -15.71 -22.27
CA ARG A 502 10.54 -16.61 -21.48
C ARG A 502 12.00 -16.36 -21.81
N ALA A 503 12.84 -16.35 -20.78
CA ALA A 503 14.29 -16.26 -20.88
C ALA A 503 14.91 -17.66 -20.75
N ILE A 504 15.69 -18.08 -21.75
CA ILE A 504 16.35 -19.38 -21.80
C ILE A 504 17.86 -19.18 -21.92
N VAL A 505 18.60 -19.82 -21.03
CA VAL A 505 20.07 -19.80 -20.98
C VAL A 505 20.55 -21.26 -20.91
N ASN A 506 21.46 -21.65 -21.81
CA ASN A 506 21.99 -23.01 -21.90
C ASN A 506 20.91 -24.11 -21.93
N GLY A 507 19.83 -23.88 -22.70
CA GLY A 507 18.71 -24.80 -22.84
C GLY A 507 17.74 -24.84 -21.65
N LYS A 508 18.00 -24.12 -20.56
CA LYS A 508 17.13 -24.07 -19.38
C LYS A 508 16.41 -22.74 -19.26
N GLN A 509 15.14 -22.79 -18.86
CA GLN A 509 14.37 -21.58 -18.58
C GLN A 509 14.81 -20.97 -17.24
N ILE A 510 15.20 -19.70 -17.25
CA ILE A 510 15.65 -18.95 -16.06
C ILE A 510 14.49 -18.14 -15.47
N ALA A 511 13.73 -17.45 -16.34
CA ALA A 511 12.64 -16.58 -15.94
C ALA A 511 11.53 -16.53 -16.98
N SER A 512 10.32 -16.15 -16.56
CA SER A 512 9.22 -15.80 -17.45
C SER A 512 8.56 -14.48 -17.04
N LEU A 513 8.19 -13.68 -18.02
CA LEU A 513 7.45 -12.44 -17.79
C LEU A 513 5.99 -12.76 -17.52
N SER A 514 5.51 -12.36 -16.34
CA SER A 514 4.12 -12.55 -15.94
C SER A 514 3.26 -11.43 -16.53
N GLU A 515 2.34 -11.77 -17.41
CA GLU A 515 1.36 -10.81 -17.96
C GLU A 515 0.56 -10.11 -16.86
N LYS A 516 0.12 -10.86 -15.85
CA LYS A 516 -0.65 -10.33 -14.72
C LYS A 516 0.13 -9.33 -13.85
N ARG A 517 1.42 -9.60 -13.61
CA ARG A 517 2.24 -8.77 -12.68
C ARG A 517 3.08 -7.72 -13.39
N GLY A 518 3.37 -7.90 -14.68
CA GLY A 518 4.37 -7.11 -15.40
C GLY A 518 5.81 -7.34 -14.94
N LEU A 519 6.06 -8.39 -14.15
CA LEU A 519 7.35 -8.69 -13.52
C LEU A 519 7.84 -10.09 -13.89
N LEU A 520 9.13 -10.35 -13.68
CA LEU A 520 9.72 -11.65 -13.90
C LEU A 520 9.36 -12.64 -12.79
N SER A 521 9.12 -13.86 -13.22
CA SER A 521 8.82 -15.05 -12.44
C SER A 521 10.02 -15.99 -12.59
N LEU A 522 10.73 -16.30 -11.52
CA LEU A 522 11.91 -17.18 -11.60
C LEU A 522 11.52 -18.66 -11.58
N THR A 523 12.33 -19.47 -12.26
CA THR A 523 12.40 -20.94 -12.08
C THR A 523 13.41 -21.27 -10.97
N ILE A 524 13.61 -22.55 -10.65
CA ILE A 524 14.68 -22.97 -9.74
C ILE A 524 16.07 -22.53 -10.26
N GLU A 525 16.33 -22.65 -11.56
CA GLU A 525 17.61 -22.23 -12.15
C GLU A 525 17.81 -20.71 -12.02
N GLY A 526 16.75 -19.91 -12.21
CA GLY A 526 16.81 -18.47 -11.94
C GLY A 526 16.94 -18.14 -10.44
N GLY A 527 16.35 -18.95 -9.57
CA GLY A 527 16.49 -18.81 -8.12
C GLY A 527 17.94 -18.95 -7.65
N LYS A 528 18.74 -19.82 -8.28
CA LYS A 528 20.17 -19.99 -7.94
C LYS A 528 20.96 -18.69 -8.06
N ILE A 529 20.59 -17.81 -8.98
CA ILE A 529 21.23 -16.48 -9.15
C ILE A 529 20.92 -15.56 -7.96
N LEU A 530 19.69 -15.58 -7.45
CA LEU A 530 19.34 -14.80 -6.26
C LEU A 530 20.05 -15.33 -5.01
N VAL A 531 20.21 -16.65 -4.89
CA VAL A 531 20.98 -17.26 -3.80
C VAL A 531 22.45 -16.83 -3.86
N SER A 532 23.09 -16.88 -5.04
CA SER A 532 24.51 -16.48 -5.19
C SER A 532 24.74 -15.00 -4.85
N LYS A 533 23.75 -14.14 -5.11
CA LYS A 533 23.78 -12.70 -4.79
C LYS A 533 23.21 -12.35 -3.42
N LYS A 534 22.80 -13.34 -2.63
CA LYS A 534 22.19 -13.18 -1.29
C LYS A 534 21.04 -12.17 -1.31
N ARG A 535 20.06 -12.39 -2.19
CA ARG A 535 18.97 -11.45 -2.44
C ARG A 535 17.60 -12.11 -2.37
N SER A 536 16.66 -11.46 -1.69
CA SER A 536 15.28 -11.94 -1.52
C SER A 536 15.22 -13.33 -0.88
N LEU A 537 16.06 -13.56 0.12
CA LEU A 537 16.19 -14.83 0.82
C LEU A 537 15.09 -15.00 1.87
N VAL A 538 14.53 -16.21 1.96
CA VAL A 538 13.63 -16.65 3.03
C VAL A 538 14.14 -17.99 3.54
N LYS A 539 14.49 -18.08 4.81
CA LYS A 539 14.97 -19.33 5.44
C LYS A 539 13.81 -20.02 6.14
N VAL A 540 13.74 -21.35 5.99
CA VAL A 540 12.68 -22.17 6.59
C VAL A 540 13.22 -23.30 7.43
N ASP A 541 12.44 -23.72 8.42
CA ASP A 541 12.74 -24.86 9.29
C ASP A 541 12.90 -26.15 8.47
N ARG A 542 13.80 -27.04 8.93
CA ARG A 542 14.13 -28.32 8.29
C ARG A 542 12.93 -29.27 8.10
N ASN A 543 11.86 -29.11 8.86
CA ASN A 543 10.66 -29.94 8.76
C ASN A 543 9.62 -29.38 7.79
N VAL A 544 9.82 -28.17 7.27
CA VAL A 544 8.88 -27.55 6.33
C VAL A 544 8.83 -28.36 5.04
N LYS A 545 7.59 -28.70 4.64
CA LYS A 545 7.27 -29.33 3.36
C LYS A 545 6.38 -28.40 2.56
N VAL A 546 6.74 -28.17 1.30
CA VAL A 546 5.93 -27.35 0.38
C VAL A 546 4.62 -28.08 0.04
N LYS A 547 3.48 -27.43 0.33
CA LYS A 547 2.15 -27.84 -0.15
C LYS A 547 1.45 -26.64 -0.80
N GLY A 548 1.99 -26.19 -1.94
CA GLY A 548 1.53 -25.00 -2.67
C GLY A 548 1.89 -23.65 -2.03
N SER A 549 2.00 -23.58 -0.71
CA SER A 549 2.47 -22.39 0.03
C SER A 549 3.34 -22.75 1.23
N ILE A 550 4.12 -21.77 1.68
CA ILE A 550 4.83 -21.80 2.97
C ILE A 550 4.12 -20.83 3.92
N LEU A 551 3.82 -21.32 5.11
CA LEU A 551 3.18 -20.56 6.18
C LEU A 551 4.23 -19.88 7.04
N ALA A 552 3.89 -18.74 7.64
CA ALA A 552 4.81 -17.94 8.45
C ALA A 552 5.41 -18.72 9.64
N VAL A 553 4.67 -19.67 10.23
CA VAL A 553 5.15 -20.55 11.32
C VAL A 553 6.40 -21.37 10.97
N GLY A 554 6.67 -21.59 9.69
CA GLY A 554 7.84 -22.33 9.23
C GLY A 554 8.98 -21.45 8.74
N ILE A 555 8.92 -20.13 8.93
CA ILE A 555 9.97 -19.21 8.52
C ILE A 555 10.84 -18.86 9.72
N ASP A 556 12.15 -19.06 9.57
CA ASP A 556 13.13 -18.73 10.59
C ASP A 556 13.70 -17.32 10.40
N ASP A 557 13.88 -16.89 9.15
CA ASP A 557 14.48 -15.61 8.78
C ASP A 557 14.06 -15.17 7.37
N ALA A 558 14.07 -13.87 7.10
CA ALA A 558 13.76 -13.30 5.78
C ALA A 558 14.39 -11.92 5.57
N ASP A 559 14.84 -11.62 4.35
CA ASP A 559 15.40 -10.30 4.01
C ASP A 559 14.38 -9.17 4.27
N ALA A 560 14.77 -8.16 5.07
CA ALA A 560 13.89 -7.07 5.50
C ALA A 560 13.37 -6.17 4.36
N ASP A 561 14.01 -6.20 3.19
CA ASP A 561 13.61 -5.40 2.03
C ASP A 561 12.58 -6.11 1.12
N ILE A 562 12.23 -7.37 1.42
CA ILE A 562 11.13 -8.08 0.78
C ILE A 562 9.82 -7.32 1.02
N ARG A 563 9.03 -7.15 -0.05
CA ARG A 563 7.68 -6.60 -0.02
C ARG A 563 6.69 -7.62 -0.58
N VAL A 564 5.41 -7.46 -0.21
CA VAL A 564 4.32 -8.26 -0.77
C VAL A 564 4.33 -8.16 -2.30
N GLY A 565 4.42 -9.31 -2.96
CA GLY A 565 4.48 -9.45 -4.42
C GLY A 565 5.88 -9.64 -5.02
N ASP A 566 6.96 -9.44 -4.25
CA ASP A 566 8.33 -9.70 -4.72
C ASP A 566 8.53 -11.20 -5.00
N GLU A 567 9.43 -11.50 -5.94
CA GLU A 567 9.98 -12.85 -6.09
C GLU A 567 10.95 -13.13 -4.96
N VAL A 568 10.83 -14.32 -4.37
CA VAL A 568 11.68 -14.78 -3.27
C VAL A 568 12.22 -16.18 -3.55
N VAL A 569 13.38 -16.46 -2.98
CA VAL A 569 13.99 -17.79 -2.94
C VAL A 569 13.94 -18.32 -1.53
N ILE A 570 13.60 -19.60 -1.41
CA ILE A 570 13.42 -20.27 -0.14
C ILE A 570 14.62 -21.17 0.08
N LEU A 571 15.31 -20.98 1.20
CA LEU A 571 16.44 -21.77 1.63
C LEU A 571 16.01 -22.72 2.74
N LYS A 572 16.43 -23.98 2.61
CA LYS A 572 16.26 -25.01 3.63
C LYS A 572 17.63 -25.63 3.87
N GLU A 573 18.11 -25.58 5.12
CA GLU A 573 19.49 -25.98 5.46
C GLU A 573 20.51 -25.30 4.53
N ASP A 574 20.34 -23.98 4.32
CA ASP A 574 21.13 -23.11 3.42
C ASP A 574 21.16 -23.50 1.94
N ASN A 575 20.43 -24.54 1.54
CA ASN A 575 20.27 -24.96 0.15
C ASN A 575 19.00 -24.37 -0.46
N LEU A 576 19.05 -24.02 -1.75
CA LEU A 576 17.84 -23.63 -2.48
C LEU A 576 16.82 -24.76 -2.41
N TYR A 577 15.63 -24.46 -1.90
CA TYR A 577 14.54 -25.41 -1.74
C TYR A 577 13.37 -25.08 -2.67
N ALA A 578 13.02 -23.80 -2.80
CA ALA A 578 11.90 -23.37 -3.63
C ALA A 578 12.03 -21.93 -4.12
N VAL A 579 11.17 -21.55 -5.06
CA VAL A 579 10.97 -20.17 -5.51
C VAL A 579 9.49 -19.83 -5.49
N GLY A 580 9.16 -18.57 -5.16
CA GLY A 580 7.78 -18.15 -5.01
C GLY A 580 7.58 -16.65 -4.99
N VAL A 581 6.36 -16.26 -4.64
CA VAL A 581 5.95 -14.86 -4.50
C VAL A 581 5.61 -14.57 -3.05
N ALA A 582 6.21 -13.51 -2.50
CA ALA A 582 5.95 -13.05 -1.15
C ALA A 582 4.49 -12.61 -0.96
N ARG A 583 3.88 -13.02 0.15
CA ARG A 583 2.53 -12.63 0.62
C ARG A 583 2.56 -11.78 1.89
N MET A 584 3.73 -11.70 2.50
CA MET A 584 4.09 -10.85 3.63
C MET A 584 5.33 -10.03 3.24
N ASN A 585 5.63 -8.95 3.96
CA ASN A 585 6.96 -8.33 3.88
C ASN A 585 7.95 -9.14 4.75
N GLY A 586 9.26 -8.90 4.60
CA GLY A 586 10.28 -9.70 5.32
C GLY A 586 10.09 -9.69 6.84
N GLU A 587 9.87 -8.51 7.44
CA GLU A 587 9.66 -8.38 8.89
C GLU A 587 8.41 -9.15 9.37
N GLU A 588 7.32 -9.13 8.61
CA GLU A 588 6.10 -9.87 8.93
C GLU A 588 6.27 -11.38 8.77
N MET A 589 7.09 -11.84 7.82
CA MET A 589 7.36 -13.28 7.64
C MET A 589 7.98 -13.89 8.90
N VAL A 590 8.87 -13.14 9.57
CA VAL A 590 9.58 -13.58 10.77
C VAL A 590 8.73 -13.40 12.03
N ASP A 591 7.98 -12.29 12.13
CA ASP A 591 7.17 -11.99 13.34
C ASP A 591 5.84 -12.78 13.39
N ALA A 592 5.23 -13.09 12.24
CA ALA A 592 3.92 -13.70 12.22
C ALA A 592 3.98 -15.21 12.50
N THR A 593 3.11 -15.69 13.40
CA THR A 593 3.00 -17.13 13.72
C THR A 593 2.04 -17.89 12.80
N ARG A 594 1.33 -17.19 11.91
CA ARG A 594 0.24 -17.73 11.08
C ARG A 594 0.08 -16.97 9.77
N GLY A 595 -0.58 -17.63 8.82
CA GLY A 595 -0.91 -17.06 7.52
C GLY A 595 0.09 -17.46 6.45
N GLU A 596 -0.31 -17.26 5.21
CA GLU A 596 0.53 -17.53 4.06
C GLU A 596 1.62 -16.47 3.93
N ALA A 597 2.88 -16.89 4.00
CA ALA A 597 4.02 -16.02 3.83
C ALA A 597 4.55 -16.03 2.39
N VAL A 598 4.58 -17.19 1.74
CA VAL A 598 5.03 -17.35 0.36
C VAL A 598 4.08 -18.27 -0.41
N ARG A 599 3.63 -17.81 -1.59
CA ARG A 599 2.99 -18.69 -2.59
C ARG A 599 4.10 -19.33 -3.43
N VAL A 600 4.31 -20.63 -3.28
CA VAL A 600 5.39 -21.34 -3.97
C VAL A 600 4.97 -21.63 -5.42
N ARG A 601 5.91 -21.48 -6.36
CA ARG A 601 5.71 -21.79 -7.78
C ARG A 601 6.43 -23.06 -8.20
N HIS A 602 7.70 -23.19 -7.82
CA HIS A 602 8.52 -24.38 -8.06
C HIS A 602 9.29 -24.72 -6.79
N HIS A 603 9.52 -26.01 -6.55
CA HIS A 603 10.35 -26.52 -5.46
C HIS A 603 11.15 -27.72 -5.97
N LEU A 604 12.26 -28.01 -5.28
CA LEU A 604 13.14 -29.15 -5.52
C LEU A 604 12.68 -30.40 -4.77
#